data_AF-A0A922IDS2-F1
#
_entry.id   AF-A0A922IDS2-F1
#
_cell.length_a   1.000
_cell.length_b   1.000
_cell.length_c   1.000
_cell.angle_alpha   90.00
_cell.angle_beta   90.00
_cell.angle_gamma   90.00
#
_symmetry.space_group_name_H-M   'P 1'
#
loop_
_entity.id
_entity.type
_entity.pdbx_description
1 polymer ?
#
loop_
_entity_poly.entity_id
_entity_poly.type
_entity_poly.pdbx_seq_one_letter_code
_entity_poly.pdbx_strand_id
1 'polypeptide(L)'
;MKNHYCQIKLSENSPTITLVYLPNLNLYVITDAKGFGQHWIRVSYCQKVYDTKLLLGIDADDYMTSIARHFAEPIIKYKLSTIQDPLIMVKEIVLTLSISLRDKDPKHIKMICEEFAKYFQEKHE
;
A
#
# COMPACT_ATOMS: atom_id res chain seq x y z
N MET A 1 -20.89 -2.63 4.88
CA MET A 1 -19.46 -2.97 4.63
C MET A 1 -18.60 -1.94 5.35
N LYS A 2 -17.64 -2.37 6.19
CA LYS A 2 -16.67 -1.45 6.79
C LYS A 2 -15.54 -1.22 5.79
N ASN A 3 -15.58 -0.09 5.09
CA ASN A 3 -14.43 0.38 4.31
C ASN A 3 -13.52 1.17 5.26
N HIS A 4 -12.23 0.85 5.28
CA HIS A 4 -11.26 1.62 6.05
C HIS A 4 -10.76 2.75 5.16
N TYR A 5 -11.07 3.99 5.56
CA TYR A 5 -10.67 5.18 4.82
C TYR A 5 -9.81 6.08 5.71
N CYS A 6 -8.81 6.70 5.11
CA CYS A 6 -7.96 7.71 5.74
C CYS A 6 -7.65 8.82 4.72
N GLN A 7 -7.56 10.05 5.20
CA GLN A 7 -7.05 11.18 4.42
C GLN A 7 -5.84 11.76 5.13
N ILE A 8 -4.73 11.85 4.42
CA ILE A 8 -3.47 12.41 4.90
C ILE A 8 -3.23 13.72 4.16
N LYS A 9 -2.90 14.78 4.90
CA LYS A 9 -2.47 16.05 4.34
C LYS A 9 -1.04 16.33 4.80
N LEU A 10 -0.07 16.27 3.88
CA LEU A 10 1.36 16.37 4.22
C LEU A 10 1.79 17.79 4.62
N SER A 11 1.16 18.82 4.04
CA SER A 11 1.36 20.24 4.37
C SER A 11 0.12 21.05 3.96
N GLU A 12 -0.01 22.30 4.41
CA GLU A 12 -1.14 23.16 4.05
C GLU A 12 -1.36 23.30 2.54
N ASN A 13 -0.26 23.28 1.77
CA ASN A 13 -0.25 23.47 0.31
C ASN A 13 -0.15 22.15 -0.48
N SER A 14 -0.01 20.99 0.20
CA SER A 14 0.07 19.69 -0.47
C SER A 14 -1.32 19.15 -0.83
N PRO A 15 -1.44 18.35 -1.91
CA PRO A 15 -2.68 17.65 -2.20
C PRO A 15 -3.02 16.67 -1.07
N THR A 16 -4.31 16.52 -0.79
CA THR A 16 -4.81 15.51 0.15
C THR A 16 -4.65 14.13 -0.45
N ILE A 17 -3.89 13.27 0.23
CA ILE A 17 -3.75 11.86 -0.11
C ILE A 17 -4.93 11.10 0.50
N THR A 18 -5.65 10.37 -0.32
CA THR A 18 -6.73 9.47 0.12
C THR A 18 -6.23 8.04 0.07
N LEU A 19 -6.50 7.34 1.17
CA LEU A 19 -6.21 5.93 1.36
C LEU A 19 -7.52 5.16 1.55
N VAL A 20 -7.69 4.08 0.81
CA VAL A 20 -8.84 3.19 0.96
C VAL A 20 -8.36 1.75 1.00
N TYR A 21 -8.78 1.00 2.02
CA TYR A 21 -8.58 -0.43 2.09
C TYR A 21 -9.93 -1.16 1.94
N LEU A 22 -9.97 -2.09 1.00
CA LEU A 22 -11.10 -2.96 0.68
C LEU A 22 -10.73 -4.40 1.04
N PRO A 23 -11.05 -4.86 2.28
CA PRO A 23 -10.59 -6.16 2.79
C PRO A 23 -10.99 -7.35 1.91
N ASN A 24 -12.21 -7.35 1.39
CA ASN A 24 -12.74 -8.44 0.56
C ASN A 24 -11.97 -8.64 -0.75
N LEU A 25 -11.29 -7.59 -1.23
CA LEU A 25 -10.47 -7.62 -2.44
C LEU A 25 -8.97 -7.62 -2.13
N ASN A 26 -8.61 -7.51 -0.85
CA ASN A 26 -7.25 -7.25 -0.38
C ASN A 26 -6.57 -6.12 -1.20
N LEU A 27 -7.35 -5.07 -1.44
CA LEU A 27 -7.03 -3.95 -2.33
C LEU A 27 -6.78 -2.70 -1.49
N TYR A 28 -5.64 -2.07 -1.77
CA TYR A 28 -5.16 -0.85 -1.15
C TYR A 28 -5.08 0.23 -2.21
N VAL A 29 -5.85 1.30 -2.04
CA VAL A 29 -5.89 2.43 -2.96
C VAL A 29 -5.18 3.60 -2.31
N ILE A 30 -4.18 4.16 -2.99
CA ILE A 30 -3.40 5.32 -2.58
C ILE A 30 -3.49 6.36 -3.70
N THR A 31 -4.17 7.49 -3.46
CA THR A 31 -4.39 8.50 -4.51
C THR A 31 -4.35 9.93 -3.99
N ASP A 32 -3.74 10.85 -4.74
CA ASP A 32 -3.77 12.29 -4.50
C ASP A 32 -4.68 13.06 -5.49
N ALA A 33 -5.38 12.32 -6.35
CA ALA A 33 -6.17 12.82 -7.46
C ALA A 33 -7.62 12.31 -7.40
N LYS A 34 -8.52 12.96 -8.13
CA LYS A 34 -9.91 12.50 -8.33
C LYS A 34 -10.02 11.27 -9.25
N GLY A 35 -8.91 10.59 -9.54
CA GLY A 35 -8.82 9.46 -10.45
C GLY A 35 -8.46 8.15 -9.74
N PHE A 36 -8.97 7.04 -10.28
CA PHE A 36 -8.65 5.67 -9.86
C PHE A 36 -7.65 5.06 -10.85
N GLY A 37 -6.66 4.32 -10.36
CA GLY A 37 -6.04 3.26 -11.16
C GLY A 37 -5.05 3.65 -12.26
N GLN A 38 -4.22 4.68 -12.08
CA GLN A 38 -3.08 4.88 -13.00
C GLN A 38 -2.14 3.66 -13.01
N HIS A 39 -1.86 3.08 -11.84
CA HIS A 39 -1.02 1.90 -11.73
C HIS A 39 -1.63 0.90 -10.75
N TRP A 40 -1.82 -0.34 -11.18
CA TRP A 40 -2.22 -1.46 -10.34
C TRP A 40 -1.07 -2.44 -10.25
N ILE A 41 -0.60 -2.70 -9.05
CA ILE A 41 0.57 -3.51 -8.80
C ILE A 41 0.22 -4.56 -7.76
N ARG A 42 0.47 -5.82 -8.11
CA ARG A 42 0.45 -6.91 -7.14
C ARG A 42 1.79 -6.96 -6.44
N VAL A 43 1.79 -6.96 -5.12
CA VAL A 43 2.98 -7.26 -4.31
C VAL A 43 2.76 -8.60 -3.62
N SER A 44 3.67 -9.54 -3.86
CA SER A 44 3.69 -10.84 -3.20
C SER A 44 4.86 -10.88 -2.22
N TYR A 45 4.67 -11.48 -1.05
CA TYR A 45 5.73 -11.77 -0.09
C TYR A 45 5.74 -13.26 0.23
N CYS A 46 6.81 -13.93 -0.16
CA CYS A 46 7.00 -15.37 0.01
C CYS A 46 8.43 -15.61 0.48
N GLN A 47 8.62 -16.39 1.55
CA GLN A 47 9.95 -16.77 2.05
C GLN A 47 10.94 -15.60 2.23
N LYS A 48 10.47 -14.46 2.76
CA LYS A 48 11.26 -13.22 2.94
C LYS A 48 11.65 -12.48 1.66
N VAL A 49 11.08 -12.86 0.52
CA VAL A 49 11.31 -12.20 -0.77
C VAL A 49 10.05 -11.46 -1.19
N TYR A 50 10.23 -10.20 -1.62
CA TYR A 50 9.17 -9.41 -2.25
C TYR A 50 9.21 -9.61 -3.75
N ASP A 51 8.07 -9.93 -4.34
CA ASP A 51 7.85 -9.95 -5.78
C ASP A 51 6.79 -8.91 -6.17
N THR A 52 6.92 -8.35 -7.38
CA THR A 52 6.05 -7.29 -7.88
C THR A 52 5.60 -7.59 -9.29
N LYS A 53 4.29 -7.57 -9.53
CA LYS A 53 3.71 -7.73 -10.86
C LYS A 53 2.82 -6.54 -11.19
N LEU A 54 3.14 -5.84 -12.27
CA LEU A 54 2.24 -4.83 -12.85
C LEU A 54 0.98 -5.53 -13.40
N LEU A 55 -0.19 -5.07 -12.98
CA LEU A 55 -1.49 -5.57 -13.43
C LEU A 55 -2.14 -4.61 -14.44
N LEU A 56 -1.97 -3.30 -14.26
CA LEU A 56 -2.52 -2.26 -15.13
C LEU A 56 -1.67 -0.99 -15.00
N GLY A 57 -1.50 -0.25 -16.10
CA GLY A 57 -0.72 0.98 -16.17
C GLY A 57 0.23 0.98 -17.38
N ILE A 58 0.42 2.13 -18.00
CA ILE A 58 1.38 2.34 -19.08
C ILE A 58 2.70 2.76 -18.43
N ASP A 59 3.83 2.22 -18.87
CA ASP A 59 5.18 2.61 -18.43
C ASP A 59 5.36 2.61 -16.90
N ALA A 60 4.82 1.60 -16.20
CA ALA A 60 5.15 1.43 -14.80
C ALA A 60 6.57 0.87 -14.69
N ASP A 61 7.54 1.78 -14.80
CA ASP A 61 8.96 1.52 -14.61
C ASP A 61 9.24 0.78 -13.28
N ASP A 62 10.46 0.26 -13.15
CA ASP A 62 11.03 -0.26 -11.89
C ASP A 62 10.81 0.68 -10.69
N TYR A 63 10.63 1.97 -10.97
CA TYR A 63 10.30 2.98 -9.98
C TYR A 63 8.91 2.77 -9.34
N MET A 64 7.85 2.50 -10.12
CA MET A 64 6.50 2.30 -9.58
C MET A 64 6.37 0.98 -8.81
N THR A 65 7.06 -0.06 -9.25
CA THR A 65 7.14 -1.33 -8.51
C THR A 65 7.89 -1.16 -7.18
N SER A 66 8.93 -0.32 -7.15
CA SER A 66 9.64 0.04 -5.92
C SER A 66 8.76 0.82 -4.94
N ILE A 67 7.98 1.80 -5.42
CA ILE A 67 6.99 2.51 -4.59
C ILE A 67 5.97 1.52 -4.00
N ALA A 68 5.45 0.61 -4.82
CA ALA A 68 4.48 -0.39 -4.35
C ALA A 68 5.05 -1.29 -3.23
N ARG A 69 6.31 -1.70 -3.32
CA ARG A 69 6.97 -2.44 -2.22
C ARG A 69 7.05 -1.60 -0.95
N HIS A 70 7.35 -0.31 -1.07
CA HIS A 70 7.44 0.58 0.09
C HIS A 70 6.11 0.66 0.84
N PHE A 71 4.99 0.83 0.12
CA PHE A 71 3.65 0.79 0.72
C PHE A 71 3.26 -0.59 1.27
N ALA A 72 3.70 -1.68 0.63
CA ALA A 72 3.39 -3.05 1.03
C ALA A 72 4.09 -3.48 2.31
N GLU A 73 5.32 -3.02 2.54
CA GLU A 73 6.18 -3.43 3.66
C GLU A 73 5.50 -3.31 5.04
N PRO A 74 4.94 -2.15 5.46
CA PRO A 74 4.29 -2.05 6.76
C PRO A 74 3.05 -2.95 6.88
N ILE A 75 2.31 -3.16 5.79
CA ILE A 75 1.12 -4.02 5.75
C ILE A 75 1.53 -5.48 5.97
N ILE A 76 2.58 -5.92 5.28
CA ILE A 76 3.10 -7.29 5.38
C ILE A 76 3.67 -7.52 6.78
N LYS A 77 4.46 -6.58 7.33
CA LYS A 77 4.96 -6.65 8.71
C LYS A 77 3.83 -6.80 9.70
N TYR A 78 2.77 -5.99 9.55
CA TYR A 78 1.58 -6.06 10.40
C TYR A 78 0.89 -7.43 10.27
N LYS A 79 0.54 -7.87 9.05
CA LYS A 79 -0.10 -9.17 8.81
C LYS A 79 0.72 -10.33 9.38
N LEU A 80 2.04 -10.30 9.23
CA LEU A 80 2.94 -11.30 9.82
C LEU A 80 2.89 -11.28 11.36
N SER A 81 2.85 -10.10 11.97
CA SER A 81 2.78 -9.96 13.45
C SER A 81 1.47 -10.46 14.05
N THR A 82 0.38 -10.47 13.27
CA THR A 82 -0.94 -10.95 13.71
C THR A 82 -1.09 -12.47 13.68
N ILE A 83 -0.13 -13.21 13.12
CA ILE A 83 -0.16 -14.67 13.08
C ILE A 83 0.28 -15.18 14.46
N GLN A 84 -0.69 -15.61 15.27
CA GLN A 84 -0.43 -16.11 16.62
C GLN A 84 -0.06 -17.59 16.67
N ASP A 85 -0.37 -18.35 15.61
CA ASP A 85 -0.15 -19.80 15.59
C ASP A 85 1.20 -20.15 14.93
N PRO A 86 2.17 -20.70 15.68
CA PRO A 86 3.47 -21.10 15.17
C PRO A 86 3.40 -22.25 14.14
N LEU A 87 2.28 -22.97 14.04
CA LEU A 87 2.06 -24.03 13.05
C LEU A 87 1.56 -23.49 11.69
N ILE A 88 1.04 -22.26 11.65
CA ILE A 88 0.61 -21.63 10.39
C ILE A 88 1.85 -21.09 9.67
N MET A 89 2.42 -21.92 8.79
CA MET A 89 3.35 -21.43 7.78
C MET A 89 2.59 -20.59 6.75
N VAL A 90 2.71 -19.27 6.83
CA VAL A 90 2.24 -18.40 5.75
C VAL A 90 3.13 -18.61 4.53
N LYS A 91 2.54 -19.30 3.54
CA LYS A 91 3.20 -19.62 2.27
C LYS A 91 3.43 -18.36 1.43
N GLU A 92 2.43 -17.46 1.39
CA GLU A 92 2.49 -16.23 0.61
C GLU A 92 1.50 -15.20 1.17
N ILE A 93 1.91 -13.93 1.23
CA ILE A 93 1.01 -12.79 1.41
C ILE A 93 0.93 -12.06 0.07
N VAL A 94 -0.26 -11.94 -0.49
CA VAL A 94 -0.51 -11.22 -1.74
C VAL A 94 -1.27 -9.95 -1.42
N LEU A 95 -0.85 -8.80 -1.94
CA LEU A 95 -1.54 -7.52 -1.82
C LEU A 95 -1.76 -6.94 -3.21
N THR A 96 -2.92 -6.28 -3.42
CA THR A 96 -3.17 -5.50 -4.64
C THR A 96 -3.13 -4.02 -4.29
N LEU A 97 -2.29 -3.23 -4.96
CA LEU A 97 -2.13 -1.80 -4.74
C LEU A 97 -2.56 -1.04 -5.99
N SER A 98 -3.47 -0.08 -5.83
CA SER A 98 -3.80 0.93 -6.84
C SER A 98 -3.15 2.25 -6.43
N ILE A 99 -2.15 2.71 -7.17
CA ILE A 99 -1.34 3.89 -6.85
C ILE A 99 -1.54 4.96 -7.92
N SER A 100 -1.98 6.15 -7.49
CA SER A 100 -2.22 7.32 -8.34
C SER A 100 -1.74 8.58 -7.63
N LEU A 101 -0.43 8.83 -7.66
CA LEU A 101 0.22 9.98 -7.05
C LEU A 101 0.83 10.87 -8.14
N ARG A 102 0.51 12.16 -8.12
CA ARG A 102 1.14 13.17 -9.01
C ARG A 102 2.55 13.46 -8.56
N ASP A 103 2.76 13.54 -7.25
CA ASP A 103 4.08 13.72 -6.68
C ASP A 103 4.79 12.38 -6.51
N LYS A 104 5.96 12.28 -7.15
CA LYS A 104 6.83 11.10 -7.15
C LYS A 104 8.18 11.42 -6.49
N ASP A 105 8.28 12.48 -5.68
CA ASP A 105 9.49 12.72 -4.90
C ASP A 105 9.65 11.62 -3.83
N PRO A 106 10.80 10.93 -3.76
CA PRO A 106 11.02 9.85 -2.80
C PRO A 106 10.80 10.25 -1.33
N LYS A 107 11.09 11.50 -0.95
CA LYS A 107 10.85 11.99 0.42
C LYS A 107 9.36 12.08 0.69
N HIS A 108 8.58 12.59 -0.26
CA HIS A 108 7.12 12.66 -0.13
C HIS A 108 6.49 11.26 -0.10
N ILE A 109 6.92 10.34 -0.98
CA ILE A 109 6.47 8.94 -0.95
C ILE A 109 6.73 8.31 0.42
N LYS A 110 7.94 8.52 0.98
CA LYS A 110 8.30 8.02 2.29
C LYS A 110 7.39 8.58 3.39
N MET A 111 7.14 9.88 3.42
CA MET A 111 6.23 10.50 4.39
C MET A 111 4.81 9.94 4.29
N ILE A 112 4.27 9.76 3.07
CA ILE A 112 2.95 9.16 2.87
C ILE A 112 2.92 7.73 3.40
N CYS A 113 3.98 6.96 3.16
CA CYS A 113 4.10 5.58 3.63
C CYS A 113 4.18 5.49 5.16
N GLU A 114 4.89 6.40 5.82
CA GLU A 114 5.00 6.46 7.28
C GLU A 114 3.64 6.78 7.92
N GLU A 115 2.93 7.79 7.41
CA GLU A 115 1.58 8.13 7.86
C GLU A 115 0.58 6.98 7.60
N PHE A 116 0.72 6.29 6.47
CA PHE A 116 -0.04 5.10 6.15
C PHE A 116 0.22 3.96 7.16
N ALA A 117 1.49 3.73 7.54
CA ALA A 117 1.85 2.69 8.50
C ALA A 117 1.26 2.96 9.90
N LYS A 118 1.31 4.23 10.36
CA LYS A 118 0.69 4.64 11.62
C LYS A 118 -0.81 4.35 11.65
N TYR A 119 -1.53 4.74 10.59
CA TYR A 119 -2.97 4.46 10.49
C TYR A 119 -3.29 2.96 10.58
N PHE A 120 -2.50 2.11 9.92
CA PHE A 120 -2.71 0.66 9.96
C PHE A 120 -2.45 0.04 11.34
N GLN A 121 -1.52 0.62 12.11
CA GLN A 121 -1.24 0.17 13.47
C GLN A 121 -2.33 0.62 14.45
N GLU A 122 -2.83 1.86 14.33
CA GLU A 122 -3.81 2.44 15.27
C GLU A 122 -5.26 1.94 15.07
N LYS A 123 -5.65 1.58 13.84
CA LYS A 123 -7.05 1.22 13.51
C LYS A 123 -7.35 -0.28 13.56
N HIS A 124 -6.35 -1.10 13.86
CA HIS A 124 -6.49 -2.54 13.97
C HIS A 124 -6.18 -3.09 15.38
N GLU A 125 -6.16 -2.21 16.40
CA GLU A 125 -6.54 -2.54 17.79
C GLU A 125 -8.07 -2.48 17.94
#